data_AF-A0A4Z0EI93-F1
#
_entry.id   AF-A0A4Z0EI93-F1
#
_cell.length_a   1.000
_cell.length_b   1.000
_cell.length_c   1.000
_cell.angle_alpha   90.00
_cell.angle_beta   90.00
_cell.angle_gamma   90.00
#
_symmetry.space_group_name_H-M   'P 1'
#
loop_
_entity.id
_entity.type
_entity.pdbx_description
1 polymer ?
#
loop_
_entity_poly.entity_id
_entity_poly.type
_entity_poly.pdbx_seq_one_letter_code
_entity_poly.pdbx_strand_id
1 'polypeptide(L)'
;MKKPVAPKPASLQPKESVEDFVRKGGKPTAEATPIEPKADEESYKAFSLRLEPSLLKELQAIRDSRPKLKPQSIHSFVIEAILVAVAKEKKKHIQK
;
A
#
# COMPACT_ATOMS: atom_id res chain seq x y z
N MET A 1 35.65 -40.65 21.46
CA MET A 1 34.82 -41.04 20.31
C MET A 1 33.36 -41.14 20.73
N LYS A 2 32.47 -40.32 20.15
CA LYS A 2 31.04 -40.58 19.86
C LYS A 2 30.44 -39.25 19.37
N LYS A 3 30.20 -39.17 18.06
CA LYS A 3 29.58 -38.03 17.38
C LYS A 3 28.10 -37.95 17.78
N PRO A 4 27.50 -36.77 18.01
CA PRO A 4 26.04 -36.69 18.10
C PRO A 4 25.45 -36.83 16.68
N VAL A 5 24.58 -37.82 16.52
CA VAL A 5 23.79 -38.02 15.30
C VAL A 5 22.75 -36.90 15.24
N ALA A 6 22.88 -36.00 14.27
CA ALA A 6 21.85 -35.04 13.93
C ALA A 6 20.61 -35.78 13.39
N PRO A 7 19.38 -35.41 13.80
CA PRO A 7 18.19 -35.93 13.16
C PRO A 7 18.11 -35.37 11.75
N LYS A 8 18.06 -36.26 10.74
CA LYS A 8 17.73 -35.92 9.35
C LYS A 8 16.42 -35.11 9.32
N PRO A 9 16.32 -34.04 8.53
CA PRO A 9 15.03 -33.41 8.30
C PRO A 9 14.13 -34.39 7.56
N ALA A 10 13.02 -34.77 8.18
CA ALA A 10 11.95 -35.49 7.53
C ALA A 10 11.47 -34.65 6.35
N SER A 11 11.71 -35.14 5.14
CA SER A 11 11.21 -34.57 3.90
C SER A 11 9.68 -34.60 3.95
N LEU A 12 9.06 -33.46 4.24
CA LEU A 12 7.63 -33.23 4.03
C LEU A 12 7.41 -33.09 2.52
N GLN A 13 7.40 -34.21 1.81
CA GLN A 13 6.88 -34.27 0.45
C GLN A 13 5.35 -34.15 0.53
N PRO A 14 4.70 -33.15 -0.11
CA PRO A 14 3.29 -33.22 -0.36
C PRO A 14 3.07 -34.33 -1.39
N LYS A 15 2.57 -35.49 -0.96
CA LYS A 15 2.15 -36.59 -1.85
C LYS A 15 0.71 -36.40 -2.31
N GLU A 16 0.37 -35.23 -2.81
CA GLU A 16 -0.83 -35.07 -3.62
C GLU A 16 -0.42 -34.33 -4.89
N SER A 17 -0.51 -35.04 -6.02
CA SER A 17 -0.25 -34.47 -7.34
C SER A 17 -1.31 -33.41 -7.61
N VAL A 18 -0.92 -32.32 -8.26
CA VAL A 18 -1.84 -31.22 -8.62
C VAL A 18 -3.04 -31.74 -9.43
N GLU A 19 -2.87 -32.84 -10.17
CA GLU A 19 -3.94 -33.53 -10.88
C GLU A 19 -5.05 -34.09 -9.96
N ASP A 20 -4.75 -34.55 -8.74
CA ASP A 20 -5.76 -35.09 -7.82
C ASP A 20 -6.62 -33.97 -7.20
N PHE A 21 -6.06 -32.78 -7.03
CA PHE A 21 -6.78 -31.60 -6.56
C PHE A 21 -7.77 -31.08 -7.61
N VAL A 22 -7.38 -31.10 -8.89
CA VAL A 22 -8.25 -30.72 -10.01
C VAL A 22 -9.37 -31.74 -10.21
N ARG A 23 -9.07 -33.05 -10.11
CA ARG A 23 -10.06 -34.13 -10.29
C ARG A 23 -11.11 -34.19 -9.19
N LYS A 24 -10.77 -33.84 -7.95
CA LYS A 24 -11.73 -33.84 -6.83
C LYS A 24 -12.69 -32.65 -6.83
N GLY A 25 -12.59 -31.72 -7.80
CA GLY A 25 -13.49 -30.58 -7.90
C GLY A 25 -13.52 -29.81 -6.59
N GLY A 26 -12.39 -29.19 -6.23
CA GLY A 26 -12.25 -28.41 -5.00
C GLY A 26 -13.38 -27.39 -4.86
N LYS A 27 -14.37 -27.70 -4.04
CA LYS A 27 -15.37 -26.73 -3.58
C LYS A 27 -14.62 -25.74 -2.70
N PRO A 28 -14.67 -24.42 -2.96
CA PRO A 28 -14.10 -23.45 -2.03
C PRO A 28 -14.88 -23.53 -0.72
N THR A 29 -14.32 -24.23 0.28
CA THR A 29 -14.68 -24.04 1.69
C THR A 29 -13.97 -22.78 2.14
N ALA A 30 -14.60 -21.66 1.85
CA ALA A 30 -14.45 -20.42 2.59
C ALA A 30 -15.68 -19.60 2.24
N GLU A 31 -16.71 -19.67 3.08
CA GLU A 31 -17.57 -18.51 3.26
C GLU A 31 -16.63 -17.35 3.58
N ALA A 32 -16.37 -16.51 2.58
CA ALA A 32 -15.79 -15.21 2.84
C ALA A 32 -16.86 -14.44 3.61
N THR A 33 -16.81 -14.51 4.95
CA THR A 33 -17.52 -13.57 5.81
C THR A 33 -17.19 -12.17 5.28
N PRO A 34 -18.19 -11.37 4.86
CA PRO A 34 -17.95 -10.00 4.50
C PRO A 34 -17.35 -9.32 5.72
N ILE A 35 -16.09 -8.93 5.61
CA ILE A 35 -15.47 -8.00 6.55
C ILE A 35 -16.23 -6.70 6.37
N GLU A 36 -17.23 -6.45 7.23
CA GLU A 36 -17.84 -5.13 7.33
C GLU A 36 -16.71 -4.12 7.55
N PRO A 37 -16.56 -3.09 6.68
CA PRO A 37 -15.61 -2.04 6.95
C PRO A 37 -16.06 -1.37 8.25
N LYS A 38 -15.23 -1.48 9.30
CA LYS A 38 -15.39 -0.70 10.53
C LYS A 38 -15.31 0.78 10.15
N ALA A 39 -16.48 1.37 9.96
CA ALA A 39 -16.64 2.78 9.67
C ALA A 39 -16.46 3.60 10.96
N ASP A 40 -15.24 3.66 11.46
CA ASP A 40 -14.72 4.90 12.02
C ASP A 40 -14.11 5.70 10.86
N GLU A 41 -14.91 5.90 9.80
CA GLU A 41 -14.54 6.76 8.68
C GLU A 41 -14.69 8.21 9.14
N GLU A 42 -13.60 8.79 9.63
CA GLU A 42 -13.44 10.25 9.57
C GLU A 42 -13.86 10.68 8.17
N SER A 43 -14.92 11.50 8.07
CA SER A 43 -15.52 11.84 6.78
C SER A 43 -14.52 12.64 5.94
N TYR A 44 -13.68 11.95 5.17
CA TYR A 44 -12.72 12.59 4.28
C TYR A 44 -13.50 13.16 3.10
N LYS A 45 -13.40 14.47 2.90
CA LYS A 45 -13.93 15.11 1.70
C LYS A 45 -13.04 14.75 0.51
N ALA A 46 -13.47 13.76 -0.26
CA ALA A 46 -12.83 13.43 -1.52
C ALA A 46 -13.12 14.51 -2.57
N PHE A 47 -12.10 14.86 -3.35
CA PHE A 47 -12.26 15.69 -4.53
C PHE A 47 -11.28 15.23 -5.61
N SER A 48 -11.66 15.43 -6.87
CA SER A 48 -10.84 15.09 -8.03
C SER A 48 -10.21 16.34 -8.60
N LEU A 49 -8.89 16.33 -8.76
CA LEU A 49 -8.14 17.42 -9.38
C LEU A 49 -7.78 17.03 -10.82
N ARG A 50 -8.16 17.86 -11.79
CA ARG A 50 -7.70 17.71 -13.18
C ARG A 50 -6.41 18.50 -13.35
N LEU A 51 -5.35 17.81 -13.72
CA LEU A 51 -4.02 18.38 -13.96
C LEU A 51 -3.63 18.14 -15.41
N GLU A 52 -2.94 19.11 -16.00
CA GLU A 52 -2.27 18.91 -17.28
C GLU A 52 -1.18 17.81 -17.14
N PRO A 53 -0.99 16.97 -18.17
CA PRO A 53 -0.04 15.86 -18.10
C PRO A 53 1.41 16.34 -17.97
N SER A 54 1.75 17.52 -18.48
CA SER A 54 3.06 18.15 -18.30
C SER A 54 3.33 18.45 -16.82
N LEU A 55 2.37 19.10 -16.15
CA LEU A 55 2.46 19.45 -14.74
C LEU A 55 2.57 18.20 -13.86
N LEU A 56 1.86 17.13 -14.20
CA LEU A 56 1.96 15.87 -13.46
C LEU A 56 3.37 15.25 -13.54
N LYS A 57 4.01 15.31 -14.70
CA LYS A 57 5.41 14.87 -14.87
C LYS A 57 6.37 15.74 -14.07
N GLU A 58 6.16 17.04 -14.05
CA GLU A 58 6.98 17.96 -13.24
C GLU A 58 6.86 17.64 -11.74
N LEU A 59 5.65 17.41 -11.23
CA LEU A 59 5.43 17.04 -9.83
C LEU A 59 6.12 15.72 -9.49
N GLN A 60 6.11 14.73 -10.39
CA GLN A 60 6.84 13.48 -10.23
C GLN A 60 8.36 13.70 -10.17
N ALA A 61 8.92 14.48 -11.11
CA ALA A 61 10.35 14.78 -11.14
C ALA A 61 10.80 15.55 -9.88
N ILE A 62 10.01 16.51 -9.40
CA ILE A 62 10.29 17.25 -8.17
C ILE A 62 10.21 16.33 -6.96
N ARG A 63 9.25 15.40 -6.92
CA ARG A 63 9.14 14.41 -5.84
C ARG A 63 10.36 13.49 -5.82
N ASP A 64 10.77 12.99 -6.98
CA ASP A 64 11.85 12.01 -7.12
C ASP A 64 13.24 12.61 -6.86
N SER A 65 13.40 13.91 -7.14
CA SER A 65 14.65 14.62 -6.85
C SER A 65 14.85 14.94 -5.36
N ARG A 66 13.81 14.81 -4.51
CA ARG A 66 13.97 15.02 -3.07
C ARG A 66 14.69 13.83 -2.43
N PRO A 67 15.80 14.06 -1.71
CA PRO A 67 16.48 13.01 -0.96
C PRO A 67 15.68 12.67 0.31
N LYS A 68 14.52 12.03 0.16
CA LYS A 68 13.73 11.51 1.29
C LYS A 68 14.17 10.07 1.57
N LEU A 69 14.37 9.76 2.85
CA LEU A 69 14.69 8.40 3.35
C LEU A 69 13.63 7.35 2.98
N LYS A 70 12.42 7.79 2.62
CA LYS A 70 11.31 6.94 2.19
C LYS A 70 10.65 7.52 0.94
N PRO A 71 10.31 6.68 -0.06
CA PRO A 71 9.56 7.13 -1.22
C PRO A 71 8.17 7.60 -0.77
N GLN A 72 7.79 8.83 -1.15
CA GLN A 72 6.48 9.40 -0.85
C GLN A 72 5.54 9.15 -2.03
N SER A 73 4.25 8.91 -1.76
CA SER A 73 3.25 8.87 -2.82
C SER A 73 3.05 10.28 -3.41
N ILE A 74 2.65 10.36 -4.69
CA ILE A 74 2.29 11.65 -5.31
C ILE A 74 1.16 12.32 -4.53
N HIS A 75 0.18 11.53 -4.07
CA HIS A 75 -0.94 12.02 -3.29
C HIS A 75 -0.49 12.72 -2.00
N SER A 76 0.33 12.05 -1.18
CA SER A 76 0.86 12.62 0.05
C SER A 76 1.72 13.86 -0.22
N PHE A 77 2.46 13.87 -1.33
CA PHE A 77 3.27 15.01 -1.75
C PHE A 77 2.41 16.23 -2.10
N VAL A 78 1.33 16.02 -2.85
CA VAL A 78 0.38 17.08 -3.22
C VAL A 78 -0.33 17.62 -1.98
N ILE A 79 -0.77 16.76 -1.06
CA ILE A 79 -1.38 17.21 0.21
C ILE A 79 -0.41 18.08 1.01
N GLU A 80 0.83 17.65 1.18
CA GLU A 80 1.86 18.41 1.90
C GLU A 80 2.06 19.80 1.27
N ALA A 81 2.13 19.87 -0.06
CA ALA A 81 2.26 21.13 -0.79
C ALA A 81 1.05 22.07 -0.58
N ILE A 82 -0.18 21.51 -0.62
CA ILE A 82 -1.41 22.26 -0.37
C ILE A 82 -1.43 22.80 1.06
N LEU A 83 -1.09 21.99 2.07
CA LEU A 83 -1.06 22.43 3.46
C LEU A 83 -0.07 23.58 3.67
N VAL A 84 1.12 23.50 3.06
CA VAL A 84 2.11 24.58 3.10
C VAL A 84 1.58 25.84 2.41
N ALA A 85 0.92 25.72 1.26
CA ALA A 85 0.34 26.86 0.56
C ALA A 85 -0.77 27.54 1.39
N VAL A 86 -1.69 26.76 1.97
CA VAL A 86 -2.77 27.27 2.83
C VAL A 86 -2.19 27.96 4.07
N ALA A 87 -1.17 27.39 4.70
CA ALA A 87 -0.52 28.01 5.86
C ALA A 87 0.14 29.35 5.51
N LYS A 88 0.75 29.47 4.33
CA LYS A 88 1.33 30.73 3.83
C LYS A 88 0.27 31.79 3.58
N GLU A 89 -0.85 31.41 2.94
CA GLU A 89 -1.95 32.34 2.66
C GLU A 89 -2.64 32.82 3.95
N LYS A 90 -2.87 31.93 4.92
CA LYS A 90 -3.41 32.32 6.24
C LYS A 90 -2.54 33.37 6.93
N LYS A 91 -1.21 33.22 6.90
CA LYS A 91 -0.29 34.20 7.48
C LYS A 91 -0.38 35.57 6.80
N LYS A 92 -0.50 35.61 5.47
CA LYS A 92 -0.67 36.86 4.72
C LYS A 92 -1.98 37.57 5.05
N HIS A 93 -3.06 36.81 5.24
CA HIS A 93 -4.38 37.38 5.50
C HIS A 93 -4.58 37.86 6.95
N ILE A 94 -3.75 37.39 7.90
CA ILE A 94 -3.76 37.84 9.30
C ILE A 94 -2.93 39.12 9.50
N GLN A 95 -1.97 39.41 8.60
CA GLN A 95 -1.12 40.61 8.66
C GLN A 95 -1.69 41.81 7.90
N LYS A 96 -2.88 41.70 7.30
CA LYS A 96 -3.58 42.78 6.60
C LYS A 96 -4.75 43.27 7.45
#